data_AF-A0A563TXZ1-F1
#
_entry.id   AF-A0A563TXZ1-F1
#
_cell.length_a   1.000
_cell.length_b   1.000
_cell.length_c   1.000
_cell.angle_alpha   90.00
_cell.angle_beta   90.00
_cell.angle_gamma   90.00
#
_symmetry.space_group_name_H-M   'P 1'
#
loop_
_entity.id
_entity.type
_entity.pdbx_description
1 polymer ?
#
loop_
_entity_poly.entity_id
_entity_poly.type
_entity_poly.pdbx_seq_one_letter_code
_entity_poly.pdbx_strand_id
1 'polypeptide(L)'
;MKHIGSLILITLCITLSASAKPLLMTYKAYHAVADTDTVKPVRKSSASIGVSYGTDALFFGRTGPIRYPFVSTDIIVNTKPGFFVYGSGLKVLGYKPLVDEIDVGGGYYYRLSKKYTGTISYTRFIFNKEANIIKSASSNDINWKNTFDWKFLRTSITADYLFGKSDDIFTTLTASKYYESKFSVFTDQDYLSITPAVSMILGTQNFVQRYTDDHNRKLEFDNITDKNIRARNSRFNALNYSLKFPLAYNTPHYTLEASYRYSIPVNVEGILQNRKESFFNLTFYYVFY
;
A
#
# COMPACT_ATOMS: atom_id res chain seq x y z
N MET A 1 -2.76 37.24 -21.57
CA MET A 1 -4.21 36.93 -21.58
C MET A 1 -4.39 35.49 -21.15
N LYS A 2 -4.46 35.29 -19.83
CA LYS A 2 -4.67 34.01 -19.14
C LYS A 2 -6.18 33.91 -18.89
N HIS A 3 -6.73 32.69 -18.87
CA HIS A 3 -8.15 32.31 -18.66
C HIS A 3 -9.02 32.15 -19.93
N ILE A 4 -8.68 31.18 -20.79
CA ILE A 4 -9.64 30.50 -21.71
C ILE A 4 -9.41 28.96 -21.68
N GLY A 5 -8.80 28.43 -20.61
CA GLY A 5 -8.47 27.00 -20.50
C GLY A 5 -9.56 26.11 -19.88
N SER A 6 -10.64 26.71 -19.36
CA SER A 6 -11.59 26.00 -18.49
C SER A 6 -12.96 25.73 -19.13
N LEU A 7 -13.09 25.82 -20.46
CA LEU A 7 -14.39 25.69 -21.12
C LEU A 7 -14.43 24.82 -22.39
N ILE A 8 -13.55 23.81 -22.49
CA ILE A 8 -13.65 22.76 -23.53
C ILE A 8 -13.56 21.39 -22.84
N LEU A 9 -14.35 21.22 -21.78
CA LEU A 9 -14.79 19.92 -21.30
C LEU A 9 -16.23 19.81 -21.81
N ILE A 10 -16.50 18.85 -22.69
CA ILE A 10 -17.76 18.63 -23.45
C ILE A 10 -17.76 19.31 -24.83
N THR A 11 -17.01 18.75 -25.79
CA THR A 11 -17.48 18.60 -27.18
C THR A 11 -16.58 17.65 -27.99
N LEU A 12 -17.23 16.72 -28.68
CA LEU A 12 -16.81 15.99 -29.90
C LEU A 12 -15.81 14.83 -29.82
N CYS A 13 -16.40 13.63 -30.00
CA CYS A 13 -15.85 12.52 -30.77
C CYS A 13 -15.57 12.89 -32.25
N ILE A 14 -14.92 11.92 -32.94
CA ILE A 14 -14.76 11.74 -34.41
C ILE A 14 -13.63 12.65 -35.00
N THR A 15 -12.52 12.20 -35.62
CA THR A 15 -12.32 11.27 -36.74
C THR A 15 -10.87 10.73 -36.85
N LEU A 16 -10.76 9.45 -37.23
CA LEU A 16 -9.89 8.80 -38.24
C LEU A 16 -8.42 9.23 -38.50
N SER A 17 -7.56 8.20 -38.39
CA SER A 17 -6.64 7.67 -39.41
C SER A 17 -5.21 8.21 -39.62
N ALA A 18 -4.34 7.19 -39.73
CA ALA A 18 -3.16 7.06 -40.58
C ALA A 18 -1.76 7.39 -40.00
N SER A 19 -1.02 6.31 -39.75
CA SER A 19 0.35 6.01 -40.22
C SER A 19 1.37 7.16 -40.30
N ALA A 20 2.40 7.08 -39.47
CA ALA A 20 3.75 6.70 -39.90
C ALA A 20 4.70 6.75 -38.68
N LYS A 21 5.49 5.70 -38.50
CA LYS A 21 6.67 5.75 -37.62
C LYS A 21 7.76 6.53 -38.35
N PRO A 22 8.54 7.33 -37.61
CA PRO A 22 9.97 7.21 -37.72
C PRO A 22 10.60 6.86 -36.37
N LEU A 23 11.65 6.07 -36.50
CA LEU A 23 12.57 5.62 -35.49
C LEU A 23 13.26 6.85 -34.85
N LEU A 24 12.90 7.19 -33.61
CA LEU A 24 13.65 8.14 -32.79
C LEU A 24 13.94 7.46 -31.45
N MET A 25 15.21 7.15 -31.26
CA MET A 25 15.79 6.57 -30.07
C MET A 25 15.67 7.59 -28.92
N THR A 26 14.51 7.62 -28.26
CA THR A 26 14.25 8.56 -27.16
C THR A 26 14.87 8.03 -25.87
N TYR A 27 15.82 8.79 -25.34
CA TYR A 27 16.37 8.69 -24.01
C TYR A 27 15.23 8.76 -22.97
N LYS A 28 14.79 7.62 -22.43
CA LYS A 28 13.80 7.59 -21.34
C LYS A 28 14.51 7.83 -20.01
N ALA A 29 14.36 9.04 -19.47
CA ALA A 29 14.58 9.33 -18.07
C ALA A 29 13.64 8.44 -17.22
N TYR A 30 14.17 7.86 -16.15
CA TYR A 30 13.45 6.90 -15.31
C TYR A 30 12.81 7.65 -14.14
N HIS A 31 11.48 7.71 -14.10
CA HIS A 31 10.73 8.27 -12.99
C HIS A 31 10.52 7.23 -11.90
N ALA A 32 10.87 7.56 -10.66
CA ALA A 32 10.43 6.83 -9.49
C ALA A 32 9.04 7.35 -9.13
N VAL A 33 8.06 6.45 -9.16
CA VAL A 33 6.66 6.76 -8.88
C VAL A 33 6.35 6.23 -7.49
N ALA A 34 5.56 6.98 -6.75
CA ALA A 34 5.12 6.55 -5.45
C ALA A 34 3.90 5.62 -5.50
N ASP A 35 3.82 4.74 -4.49
CA ASP A 35 2.91 3.59 -4.32
C ASP A 35 2.34 2.95 -5.61
N THR A 36 3.19 2.87 -6.64
CA THR A 36 2.93 2.08 -7.83
C THR A 36 3.85 0.89 -7.78
N ASP A 37 3.26 -0.28 -7.93
CA ASP A 37 3.89 -1.59 -8.15
C ASP A 37 4.71 -1.65 -9.46
N THR A 38 5.25 -0.52 -9.89
CA THR A 38 6.03 -0.28 -11.10
C THR A 38 7.44 0.16 -10.71
N VAL A 39 8.06 -0.57 -9.77
CA VAL A 39 9.49 -0.40 -9.49
C VAL A 39 10.26 -1.01 -10.66
N LYS A 40 10.66 -0.15 -11.62
CA LYS A 40 11.73 -0.50 -12.55
C LYS A 40 13.03 -0.61 -11.75
N PRO A 41 13.96 -1.52 -12.10
CA PRO A 41 15.19 -1.69 -11.35
C PRO A 41 15.94 -0.36 -11.20
N VAL A 42 16.27 -0.06 -9.96
CA VAL A 42 17.05 1.08 -9.50
C VAL A 42 18.41 1.05 -10.18
N ARG A 43 18.57 1.75 -11.31
CA ARG A 43 19.84 1.81 -12.06
C ARG A 43 20.89 2.71 -11.39
N LYS A 44 20.44 3.59 -10.50
CA LYS A 44 21.22 4.49 -9.67
C LYS A 44 20.68 4.41 -8.26
N SER A 45 21.53 4.41 -7.25
CA SER A 45 21.09 4.53 -5.86
C SER A 45 20.17 5.74 -5.70
N SER A 46 19.18 5.65 -4.83
CA SER A 46 18.24 6.74 -4.59
C SER A 46 17.83 6.75 -3.13
N ALA A 47 17.44 7.91 -2.65
CA ALA A 47 16.74 8.05 -1.38
C ALA A 47 15.37 8.63 -1.66
N SER A 48 14.36 8.25 -0.89
CA SER A 48 13.03 8.85 -1.00
C SER A 48 12.45 9.09 0.36
N ILE A 49 11.71 10.19 0.49
CA ILE A 49 10.90 10.50 1.66
C ILE A 49 9.45 10.64 1.23
N GLY A 50 8.54 10.07 2.02
CA GLY A 50 7.10 10.13 1.82
C GLY A 50 6.39 10.63 3.06
N VAL A 51 5.28 11.33 2.87
CA VAL A 51 4.34 11.69 3.94
C VAL A 51 2.93 11.38 3.47
N SER A 52 2.22 10.53 4.21
CA SER A 52 0.84 10.14 3.92
C SER A 52 -0.11 10.64 5.00
N TYR A 53 -1.29 11.07 4.60
CA TYR A 53 -2.48 11.16 5.45
C TYR A 53 -3.48 10.08 5.02
N GLY A 54 -4.08 9.39 5.97
CA GLY A 54 -5.14 8.41 5.73
C GLY A 54 -6.33 8.62 6.66
N THR A 55 -7.53 8.31 6.17
CA THR A 55 -8.76 8.47 6.97
C THR A 55 -8.94 7.41 8.06
N ASP A 56 -8.34 6.23 7.88
CA ASP A 56 -8.39 5.14 8.88
C ASP A 56 -7.31 4.09 8.63
N ALA A 57 -6.85 3.43 9.69
CA ALA A 57 -5.79 2.42 9.64
C ALA A 57 -6.37 1.01 9.43
N LEU A 58 -6.08 0.41 8.29
CA LEU A 58 -6.48 -0.94 7.92
C LEU A 58 -5.33 -1.93 8.09
N PHE A 59 -5.53 -2.99 8.86
CA PHE A 59 -4.56 -4.06 9.04
C PHE A 59 -5.11 -5.41 8.53
N PHE A 60 -4.55 -5.93 7.43
CA PHE A 60 -4.99 -7.17 6.76
C PHE A 60 -6.52 -7.30 6.59
N GLY A 61 -7.18 -6.20 6.25
CA GLY A 61 -8.64 -6.19 6.07
C GLY A 61 -9.43 -6.01 7.37
N ARG A 62 -8.78 -5.56 8.45
CA ARG A 62 -9.41 -5.28 9.73
C ARG A 62 -9.18 -3.84 10.18
N THR A 63 -10.20 -3.21 10.75
CA THR A 63 -10.17 -1.86 11.30
C THR A 63 -10.49 -1.90 12.79
N GLY A 64 -10.08 -0.85 13.51
CA GLY A 64 -10.44 -0.69 14.91
C GLY A 64 -11.93 -0.36 15.06
N PRO A 65 -12.51 -0.54 16.26
CA PRO A 65 -13.88 -0.07 16.52
C PRO A 65 -14.02 1.45 16.47
N ILE A 66 -12.91 2.17 16.53
CA ILE A 66 -12.84 3.63 16.41
C ILE A 66 -12.06 3.92 15.13
N ARG A 67 -12.61 4.82 14.30
CA ARG A 67 -11.92 5.31 13.12
C ARG A 67 -10.78 6.22 13.51
N TYR A 68 -9.62 5.93 12.99
CA TYR A 68 -8.37 6.53 13.40
C TYR A 68 -7.64 7.10 12.18
N PRO A 69 -7.93 8.36 11.80
CA PRO A 69 -7.13 9.05 10.80
C PRO A 69 -5.68 9.05 11.24
N PHE A 70 -4.75 8.93 10.30
CA PHE A 70 -3.34 8.82 10.62
C PHE A 70 -2.48 9.65 9.69
N VAL A 71 -1.27 9.96 10.15
CA VAL A 71 -0.19 10.47 9.33
C VAL A 71 0.98 9.50 9.41
N SER A 72 1.56 9.14 8.27
CA SER A 72 2.81 8.37 8.22
C SER A 72 3.89 9.18 7.52
N THR A 73 5.13 8.95 7.94
CA THR A 73 6.33 9.42 7.24
C THR A 73 7.21 8.21 6.96
N ASP A 74 7.71 8.11 5.74
CA ASP A 74 8.45 6.95 5.25
C ASP A 74 9.76 7.41 4.61
N ILE A 75 10.87 6.76 4.91
CA ILE A 75 12.18 7.00 4.29
C ILE A 75 12.68 5.68 3.73
N ILE A 76 13.09 5.66 2.47
CA ILE A 76 13.65 4.48 1.80
C ILE A 76 14.96 4.87 1.13
N VAL A 77 15.99 4.05 1.31
CA VAL A 77 17.25 4.16 0.59
C VAL A 77 17.45 2.91 -0.24
N ASN A 78 17.54 3.09 -1.55
CA ASN A 78 17.75 2.03 -2.53
C ASN A 78 19.18 2.08 -3.06
N THR A 79 19.78 0.91 -3.22
CA THR A 79 21.11 0.75 -3.78
C THR A 79 21.04 0.18 -5.20
N LYS A 80 22.01 0.52 -6.04
CA LYS A 80 22.11 -0.01 -7.41
C LYS A 80 22.07 -1.55 -7.53
N PRO A 81 22.67 -2.34 -6.60
CA PRO A 81 22.56 -3.80 -6.65
C PRO A 81 21.16 -4.37 -6.38
N GLY A 82 20.21 -3.54 -5.90
CA GLY A 82 18.84 -3.96 -5.59
C GLY A 82 18.54 -4.09 -4.09
N PHE A 83 19.51 -3.89 -3.20
CA PHE A 83 19.23 -3.81 -1.77
C PHE A 83 18.56 -2.50 -1.43
N PHE A 84 17.66 -2.54 -0.45
CA PHE A 84 17.07 -1.35 0.13
C PHE A 84 16.94 -1.48 1.64
N VAL A 85 16.95 -0.33 2.30
CA VAL A 85 16.61 -0.17 3.71
C VAL A 85 15.55 0.90 3.83
N TYR A 86 14.68 0.79 4.82
CA TYR A 86 13.65 1.78 5.07
C TYR A 86 13.35 1.92 6.56
N GLY A 87 12.79 3.08 6.88
CA GLY A 87 12.15 3.31 8.15
C GLY A 87 10.88 4.12 7.96
N SER A 88 9.90 3.91 8.81
CA SER A 88 8.69 4.72 8.84
C SER A 88 8.28 5.05 10.26
N GLY A 89 7.54 6.14 10.40
CA GLY A 89 6.86 6.52 11.63
C GLY A 89 5.39 6.77 11.34
N LEU A 90 4.51 6.20 12.14
CA LEU A 90 3.08 6.40 12.04
C LEU A 90 2.54 7.03 13.32
N LYS A 91 1.67 8.00 13.13
CA LYS A 91 0.90 8.66 14.18
C LYS A 91 -0.57 8.57 13.86
N VAL A 92 -1.33 7.98 14.76
CA VAL A 92 -2.78 8.08 14.75
C VAL A 92 -3.20 9.41 15.35
N LEU A 93 -4.15 10.07 14.71
CA LEU A 93 -4.70 11.34 15.13
C LEU A 93 -5.86 11.11 16.11
N GLY A 94 -5.98 12.02 17.09
CA GLY A 94 -7.11 12.03 18.03
C GLY A 94 -6.81 11.43 19.41
N TYR A 95 -5.59 10.95 19.68
CA TYR A 95 -5.15 10.58 21.04
C TYR A 95 -3.62 10.71 21.21
N LYS A 96 -3.10 10.50 22.42
CA LYS A 96 -1.65 10.40 22.72
C LYS A 96 -1.21 8.95 22.48
N PRO A 97 -0.08 8.65 21.81
CA PRO A 97 1.22 9.34 21.87
C PRO A 97 1.58 10.24 20.68
N LEU A 98 2.82 10.78 20.66
CA LEU A 98 3.34 11.58 19.53
C LEU A 98 3.63 10.72 18.29
N VAL A 99 4.08 9.49 18.50
CA VAL A 99 4.33 8.45 17.48
C VAL A 99 3.84 7.14 18.05
N ASP A 100 2.97 6.46 17.32
CA ASP A 100 2.38 5.19 17.72
C ASP A 100 3.23 3.99 17.32
N GLU A 101 3.85 4.08 16.14
CA GLU A 101 4.55 2.99 15.50
C GLU A 101 5.78 3.50 14.76
N ILE A 102 6.88 2.78 14.90
CA ILE A 102 8.09 2.93 14.09
C ILE A 102 8.39 1.57 13.47
N ASP A 103 8.54 1.56 12.15
CA ASP A 103 9.00 0.40 11.42
C ASP A 103 10.43 0.63 10.95
N VAL A 104 11.26 -0.42 11.03
CA VAL A 104 12.58 -0.43 10.43
C VAL A 104 12.77 -1.74 9.70
N GLY A 105 13.21 -1.66 8.46
CA GLY A 105 13.34 -2.85 7.63
C GLY A 105 14.32 -2.70 6.48
N GLY A 106 14.45 -3.79 5.75
CA GLY A 106 15.26 -3.84 4.55
C GLY A 106 15.00 -5.09 3.76
N GLY A 107 15.49 -5.11 2.53
CA GLY A 107 15.21 -6.19 1.62
C GLY A 107 16.03 -6.15 0.35
N TYR A 108 15.63 -7.02 -0.57
CA TYR A 108 16.25 -7.19 -1.86
C TYR A 108 15.22 -7.25 -2.96
N TYR A 109 15.38 -6.37 -3.94
CA TYR A 109 14.66 -6.40 -5.20
C TYR A 109 15.40 -7.27 -6.21
N TYR A 110 14.70 -8.26 -6.76
CA TYR A 110 15.22 -9.11 -7.83
C TYR A 110 14.35 -9.02 -9.08
N ARG A 111 15.01 -9.24 -10.23
CA ARG A 111 14.34 -9.28 -11.53
C ARG A 111 14.85 -10.48 -12.32
N LEU A 112 14.03 -11.52 -12.39
CA LEU A 112 14.36 -12.73 -13.17
C LEU A 112 14.13 -12.52 -14.66
N SER A 113 13.16 -11.67 -15.05
CA SER A 113 12.94 -11.32 -16.46
C SER A 113 12.32 -9.93 -16.61
N LYS A 114 12.10 -9.48 -17.85
CA LYS A 114 11.37 -8.21 -18.10
C LYS A 114 9.92 -8.23 -17.61
N LYS A 115 9.33 -9.42 -17.43
CA LYS A 115 7.94 -9.62 -17.01
C LYS A 115 7.80 -10.10 -15.58
N TYR A 116 8.90 -10.54 -14.95
CA TYR A 116 8.90 -11.15 -13.63
C TYR A 116 9.86 -10.40 -12.72
N THR A 117 9.30 -9.78 -11.70
CA THR A 117 10.00 -9.00 -10.68
C THR A 117 9.54 -9.46 -9.32
N GLY A 118 10.38 -9.30 -8.31
CA GLY A 118 9.97 -9.58 -6.95
C GLY A 118 10.83 -8.91 -5.91
N THR A 119 10.41 -9.07 -4.67
CA THR A 119 11.02 -8.46 -3.51
C THR A 119 10.88 -9.40 -2.33
N ILE A 120 11.95 -9.51 -1.56
CA ILE A 120 11.93 -10.13 -0.25
C ILE A 120 12.42 -9.10 0.77
N SER A 121 11.73 -8.97 1.89
CA SER A 121 12.08 -8.01 2.93
C SER A 121 11.74 -8.51 4.32
N TYR A 122 12.40 -7.90 5.29
CA TYR A 122 12.12 -8.06 6.70
C TYR A 122 11.82 -6.71 7.33
N THR A 123 10.81 -6.68 8.19
CA THR A 123 10.44 -5.50 8.99
C THR A 123 10.42 -5.85 10.47
N ARG A 124 10.99 -4.97 11.28
CA ARG A 124 10.76 -4.92 12.73
C ARG A 124 9.77 -3.81 13.04
N PHE A 125 8.71 -4.15 13.77
CA PHE A 125 7.71 -3.18 14.22
C PHE A 125 7.98 -2.80 15.69
N ILE A 126 7.96 -1.51 15.98
CA ILE A 126 8.20 -0.95 17.32
C ILE A 126 7.01 -0.07 17.67
N PHE A 127 6.24 -0.49 18.68
CA PHE A 127 5.03 0.21 19.10
C PHE A 127 5.23 0.96 20.40
N ASN A 128 4.59 2.12 20.50
CA ASN A 128 4.37 2.75 21.79
C ASN A 128 3.47 1.87 22.66
N LYS A 129 3.72 1.85 23.98
CA LYS A 129 2.91 1.08 24.94
C LYS A 129 1.45 1.53 25.01
N GLU A 130 1.18 2.79 24.66
CA GLU A 130 -0.16 3.39 24.66
C GLU A 130 -0.83 3.37 23.26
N ALA A 131 -0.18 2.82 22.24
CA ALA A 131 -0.72 2.79 20.88
C ALA A 131 -1.87 1.77 20.76
N ASN A 132 -3.05 2.22 20.34
CA ASN A 132 -4.24 1.38 20.17
C ASN A 132 -4.38 0.80 18.76
N ILE A 133 -3.27 0.39 18.14
CA ILE A 133 -3.23 -0.07 16.75
C ILE A 133 -3.27 -1.60 16.68
N ILE A 134 -4.08 -2.17 15.77
CA ILE A 134 -4.22 -3.63 15.60
C ILE A 134 -2.87 -4.30 15.27
N LYS A 135 -2.04 -3.66 14.45
CA LYS A 135 -0.72 -4.13 14.04
C LYS A 135 0.23 -4.42 15.23
N SER A 136 0.00 -3.79 16.39
CA SER A 136 0.76 -4.02 17.63
C SER A 136 0.70 -5.46 18.17
N ALA A 137 -0.21 -6.28 17.64
CA ALA A 137 -0.30 -7.70 17.90
C ALA A 137 0.82 -8.54 17.25
N SER A 138 1.62 -7.97 16.36
CA SER A 138 2.87 -8.56 15.84
C SER A 138 4.06 -7.67 16.16
N SER A 139 5.27 -8.22 16.03
CA SER A 139 6.52 -7.45 16.18
C SER A 139 7.45 -7.56 14.99
N ASN A 140 7.21 -8.50 14.08
CA ASN A 140 8.05 -8.71 12.91
C ASN A 140 7.20 -9.13 11.71
N ASP A 141 7.76 -8.92 10.52
CA ASP A 141 7.22 -9.38 9.26
C ASP A 141 8.33 -9.82 8.31
N ILE A 142 8.14 -10.96 7.66
CA ILE A 142 8.86 -11.34 6.45
C ILE A 142 7.87 -11.23 5.28
N ASN A 143 8.14 -10.30 4.38
CA ASN A 143 7.34 -10.06 3.19
C ASN A 143 8.03 -10.62 1.97
N TRP A 144 7.29 -11.37 1.16
CA TRP A 144 7.75 -11.86 -0.13
C TRP A 144 6.72 -11.55 -1.22
N LYS A 145 7.10 -10.70 -2.16
CA LYS A 145 6.24 -10.26 -3.26
C LYS A 145 6.80 -10.69 -4.61
N ASN A 146 5.95 -11.26 -5.45
CA ASN A 146 6.25 -11.53 -6.86
C ASN A 146 5.19 -10.91 -7.74
N THR A 147 5.64 -10.30 -8.82
CA THR A 147 4.81 -9.56 -9.75
C THR A 147 5.06 -10.06 -11.17
N PHE A 148 3.97 -10.31 -11.89
CA PHE A 148 3.98 -10.71 -13.30
C PHE A 148 3.27 -9.67 -14.17
N ASP A 149 3.94 -9.24 -15.25
CA ASP A 149 3.41 -8.29 -16.22
C ASP A 149 2.93 -8.99 -17.50
N TRP A 150 1.60 -9.04 -17.67
CA TRP A 150 0.92 -9.64 -18.82
C TRP A 150 0.77 -8.65 -20.00
N LYS A 151 1.39 -7.47 -19.95
CA LYS A 151 1.21 -6.30 -20.84
C LYS A 151 -0.12 -5.57 -20.68
N PHE A 152 -1.24 -6.30 -20.60
CA PHE A 152 -2.58 -5.71 -20.47
C PHE A 152 -3.08 -5.67 -19.02
N LEU A 153 -2.45 -6.47 -18.15
CA LEU A 153 -2.77 -6.62 -16.74
C LEU A 153 -1.46 -6.93 -16.00
N ARG A 154 -1.35 -6.49 -14.76
CA ARG A 154 -0.31 -6.90 -13.84
C ARG A 154 -0.95 -7.69 -12.72
N THR A 155 -0.34 -8.80 -12.35
CA THR A 155 -0.78 -9.59 -11.20
C THR A 155 0.35 -9.73 -10.21
N SER A 156 0.07 -9.66 -8.93
CA SER A 156 1.05 -9.94 -7.89
C SER A 156 0.51 -10.92 -6.85
N ILE A 157 1.42 -11.71 -6.31
CA ILE A 157 1.24 -12.49 -5.09
C ILE A 157 2.19 -11.93 -4.04
N THR A 158 1.67 -11.67 -2.85
CA THR A 158 2.44 -11.26 -1.69
C THR A 158 2.17 -12.23 -0.58
N ALA A 159 3.22 -12.80 0.01
CA ALA A 159 3.15 -13.62 1.20
C ALA A 159 3.75 -12.83 2.36
N ASP A 160 3.04 -12.76 3.47
CA ASP A 160 3.48 -12.09 4.70
C ASP A 160 3.51 -13.13 5.81
N TYR A 161 4.62 -13.19 6.55
CA TYR A 161 4.72 -13.98 7.76
C TYR A 161 4.99 -13.06 8.94
N LEU A 162 3.94 -12.82 9.71
CA LEU A 162 4.00 -12.04 10.93
C LEU A 162 4.38 -12.95 12.09
N PHE A 163 5.30 -12.50 12.95
CA PHE A 163 5.72 -13.28 14.11
C PHE A 163 6.17 -12.47 15.32
N GLY A 164 6.18 -13.15 16.47
CA GLY A 164 6.81 -12.72 17.72
C GLY A 164 5.85 -12.47 18.88
N LYS A 165 4.65 -11.94 18.62
CA LYS A 165 3.58 -11.81 19.63
C LYS A 165 2.40 -12.73 19.30
N SER A 166 1.96 -12.69 18.05
CA SER A 166 1.21 -13.75 17.38
C SER A 166 1.96 -14.15 16.12
N ASP A 167 1.71 -15.38 15.68
CA ASP A 167 2.22 -15.87 14.41
C ASP A 167 1.06 -15.97 13.43
N ASP A 168 1.20 -15.30 12.30
CA ASP A 168 0.16 -15.26 11.27
C ASP A 168 0.79 -15.32 9.88
N ILE A 169 0.10 -16.02 8.98
CA ILE A 169 0.47 -16.08 7.56
C ILE A 169 -0.63 -15.46 6.73
N PHE A 170 -0.22 -14.62 5.78
CA PHE A 170 -1.13 -14.00 4.81
C PHE A 170 -0.66 -14.24 3.39
N THR A 171 -1.63 -14.23 2.48
CA THR A 171 -1.41 -14.19 1.04
C THR A 171 -2.32 -13.14 0.44
N THR A 172 -1.73 -12.12 -0.17
CA THR A 172 -2.45 -11.09 -0.93
C THR A 172 -2.29 -11.35 -2.42
N LEU A 173 -3.40 -11.55 -3.10
CA LEU A 173 -3.48 -11.61 -4.55
C LEU A 173 -3.96 -10.24 -5.05
N THR A 174 -3.26 -9.65 -6.01
CA THR A 174 -3.65 -8.36 -6.61
C THR A 174 -3.62 -8.46 -8.12
N ALA A 175 -4.62 -7.85 -8.76
CA ALA A 175 -4.65 -7.61 -10.19
C ALA A 175 -4.84 -6.11 -10.43
N SER A 176 -3.96 -5.51 -11.22
CA SER A 176 -3.94 -4.07 -11.45
C SER A 176 -3.58 -3.72 -12.89
N LYS A 177 -3.90 -2.49 -13.28
CA LYS A 177 -3.55 -1.97 -14.60
C LYS A 177 -3.13 -0.52 -14.52
N TYR A 178 -1.95 -0.23 -15.04
CA TYR A 178 -1.39 1.11 -15.08
C TYR A 178 -1.86 1.87 -16.32
N TYR A 179 -2.29 3.10 -16.11
CA TYR A 179 -2.59 4.07 -17.16
C TYR A 179 -1.84 5.37 -16.88
N GLU A 180 -1.34 5.99 -17.94
CA GLU A 180 -0.56 7.22 -17.90
C GLU A 180 -1.11 8.20 -18.94
N SER A 181 -1.21 9.48 -18.59
CA SER A 181 -1.57 10.52 -19.54
C SER A 181 -0.45 10.72 -20.56
N LYS A 182 -0.84 10.97 -21.81
CA LYS A 182 0.12 11.38 -22.85
C LYS A 182 0.39 12.88 -22.86
N PHE A 183 -0.33 13.63 -22.03
CA PHE A 183 -0.23 15.07 -21.88
C PHE A 183 0.39 15.42 -20.53
N SER A 184 1.09 16.54 -20.50
CA SER A 184 1.49 17.24 -19.28
C SER A 184 0.36 18.11 -18.75
N VAL A 185 0.40 18.40 -17.45
CA VAL A 185 -0.56 19.22 -16.70
C VAL A 185 -0.01 20.62 -16.47
N PHE A 186 1.19 20.74 -15.88
CA PHE A 186 1.77 22.03 -15.46
C PHE A 186 3.18 22.27 -16.04
N THR A 187 3.93 21.22 -16.34
CA THR A 187 5.34 21.23 -16.77
C THR A 187 5.57 20.19 -17.84
N ASP A 188 6.56 20.37 -18.71
CA ASP A 188 6.80 19.46 -19.85
C ASP A 188 7.19 18.02 -19.46
N GLN A 189 7.47 17.77 -18.17
CA GLN A 189 7.93 16.48 -17.66
C GLN A 189 6.97 15.84 -16.67
N ASP A 190 5.82 16.47 -16.41
CA ASP A 190 4.80 15.90 -15.55
C ASP A 190 3.76 15.08 -16.31
N TYR A 191 3.04 14.25 -15.56
CA TYR A 191 1.96 13.43 -16.09
C TYR A 191 1.04 12.95 -14.98
N LEU A 192 -0.18 12.62 -15.36
CA LEU A 192 -1.13 11.93 -14.49
C LEU A 192 -1.03 10.43 -14.70
N SER A 193 -1.20 9.66 -13.63
CA SER A 193 -1.34 8.22 -13.71
C SER A 193 -2.48 7.73 -12.84
N ILE A 194 -3.13 6.65 -13.29
CA ILE A 194 -4.08 5.89 -12.48
C ILE A 194 -3.71 4.41 -12.51
N THR A 195 -3.84 3.76 -11.37
CA THR A 195 -3.56 2.31 -11.26
C THR A 195 -4.70 1.60 -10.55
N PRO A 196 -5.88 1.46 -11.19
CA PRO A 196 -6.96 0.65 -10.64
C PRO A 196 -6.47 -0.75 -10.30
N ALA A 197 -6.83 -1.21 -9.10
CA ALA A 197 -6.44 -2.51 -8.60
C ALA A 197 -7.58 -3.19 -7.84
N VAL A 198 -7.71 -4.50 -8.01
CA VAL A 198 -8.52 -5.37 -7.16
C VAL A 198 -7.60 -6.31 -6.39
N SER A 199 -7.92 -6.54 -5.12
CA SER A 199 -7.11 -7.39 -4.25
C SER A 199 -7.96 -8.32 -3.41
N MET A 200 -7.40 -9.47 -3.08
CA MET A 200 -7.94 -10.46 -2.16
C MET A 200 -6.87 -10.81 -1.14
N ILE A 201 -7.22 -10.75 0.14
CA ILE A 201 -6.36 -11.15 1.25
C ILE A 201 -6.88 -12.46 1.81
N LEU A 202 -6.00 -13.45 1.89
CA LEU A 202 -6.17 -14.73 2.56
C LEU A 202 -5.23 -14.78 3.76
N GLY A 203 -5.61 -15.44 4.84
CA GLY A 203 -4.69 -15.62 5.96
C GLY A 203 -5.31 -16.15 7.23
N THR A 204 -4.49 -16.22 8.27
CA THR A 204 -4.93 -16.47 9.65
C THR A 204 -5.24 -15.15 10.38
N GLN A 205 -5.85 -15.26 11.56
CA GLN A 205 -6.32 -14.12 12.35
C GLN A 205 -5.93 -14.24 13.83
N ASN A 206 -4.80 -14.89 14.14
CA ASN A 206 -4.32 -15.04 15.52
C ASN A 206 -4.05 -13.67 16.17
N PHE A 207 -3.62 -12.68 15.37
CA PHE A 207 -3.44 -11.30 15.82
C PHE A 207 -4.70 -10.65 16.41
N VAL A 208 -5.90 -11.05 15.98
CA VAL A 208 -7.17 -10.49 16.49
C VAL A 208 -7.35 -10.84 17.97
N GLN A 209 -7.06 -12.09 18.31
CA GLN A 209 -7.09 -12.53 19.71
C GLN A 209 -6.01 -11.80 20.51
N ARG A 210 -4.79 -11.75 19.99
CA ARG A 210 -3.67 -11.09 20.68
C ARG A 210 -3.94 -9.60 20.95
N TYR A 211 -4.51 -8.89 19.99
CA TYR A 211 -4.93 -7.50 20.14
C TYR A 211 -5.98 -7.32 21.24
N THR A 212 -6.96 -8.23 21.29
CA THR A 212 -8.01 -8.23 22.32
C THR A 212 -7.43 -8.43 23.71
N ASP A 213 -6.50 -9.39 23.84
CA ASP A 213 -5.82 -9.69 25.12
C ASP A 213 -4.96 -8.50 25.60
N ASP A 214 -4.25 -7.82 24.70
CA ASP A 214 -3.39 -6.67 25.04
C ASP A 214 -4.17 -5.43 25.52
N HIS A 215 -5.40 -5.22 25.04
CA HIS A 215 -6.15 -3.98 25.28
C HIS A 215 -7.20 -4.09 26.39
N ASN A 216 -7.18 -5.16 27.20
CA ASN A 216 -8.00 -5.35 28.40
C ASN A 216 -9.48 -4.93 28.22
N ARG A 217 -10.06 -5.13 27.03
CA ARG A 217 -11.50 -4.98 26.79
C ARG A 217 -12.29 -6.17 27.37
N LYS A 218 -11.91 -6.59 28.58
CA LYS A 218 -12.52 -7.71 29.32
C LYS A 218 -13.97 -7.43 29.73
N LEU A 219 -14.42 -6.17 29.69
CA LEU A 219 -15.72 -5.76 30.22
C LEU A 219 -16.88 -5.74 29.22
N GLU A 220 -16.70 -6.10 27.95
CA GLU A 220 -17.86 -6.18 27.03
C GLU A 220 -18.24 -7.59 26.57
N PHE A 221 -17.41 -8.63 26.67
CA PHE A 221 -17.82 -9.95 26.15
C PHE A 221 -17.17 -11.12 26.90
N ASP A 222 -17.96 -11.76 27.77
CA ASP A 222 -17.67 -12.98 28.55
C ASP A 222 -17.43 -14.25 27.69
N ASN A 223 -17.27 -14.14 26.38
CA ASN A 223 -17.26 -15.27 25.43
C ASN A 223 -15.88 -15.54 24.78
N ILE A 224 -14.81 -14.83 25.15
CA ILE A 224 -13.51 -14.92 24.46
C ILE A 224 -12.59 -16.02 25.05
N THR A 225 -13.00 -16.66 26.15
CA THR A 225 -12.35 -17.88 26.67
C THR A 225 -12.83 -19.15 25.94
N ASP A 226 -13.52 -19.03 24.81
CA ASP A 226 -13.97 -20.16 24.00
C ASP A 226 -12.81 -20.70 23.13
N LYS A 227 -12.40 -21.95 23.37
CA LYS A 227 -11.44 -22.70 22.54
C LYS A 227 -11.84 -22.69 21.06
N ASN A 228 -13.13 -22.58 20.75
CA ASN A 228 -13.63 -22.52 19.38
C ASN A 228 -13.17 -21.26 18.64
N ILE A 229 -13.09 -20.10 19.29
CA ILE A 229 -12.64 -18.84 18.65
C ILE A 229 -11.17 -18.96 18.25
N ARG A 230 -10.32 -19.49 19.14
CA ARG A 230 -8.90 -19.72 18.84
C ARG A 230 -8.73 -20.67 17.64
N ALA A 231 -9.52 -21.75 17.60
CA ALA A 231 -9.51 -22.70 16.50
C ALA A 231 -10.08 -22.14 15.18
N ARG A 232 -10.89 -21.07 15.22
CA ARG A 232 -11.33 -20.33 14.02
C ARG A 232 -10.28 -19.33 13.54
N ASN A 233 -9.65 -18.58 14.46
CA ASN A 233 -8.61 -17.61 14.13
C ASN A 233 -7.37 -18.25 13.50
N SER A 234 -7.04 -19.49 13.87
CA SER A 234 -5.92 -20.21 13.26
C SER A 234 -6.22 -20.77 11.87
N ARG A 235 -7.46 -20.66 11.36
CA ARG A 235 -7.82 -21.16 10.02
C ARG A 235 -7.39 -20.18 8.96
N PHE A 236 -6.71 -20.70 7.95
CA PHE A 236 -6.43 -19.94 6.74
C PHE A 236 -7.71 -19.76 5.93
N ASN A 237 -8.18 -18.53 5.78
CA ASN A 237 -9.43 -18.23 5.07
C ASN A 237 -9.35 -16.88 4.35
N ALA A 238 -10.34 -16.58 3.52
CA ALA A 238 -10.49 -15.24 2.95
C ALA A 238 -10.79 -14.23 4.06
N LEU A 239 -10.06 -13.12 4.06
CA LEU A 239 -10.18 -12.07 5.07
C LEU A 239 -10.79 -10.81 4.48
N ASN A 240 -10.45 -10.48 3.23
CA ASN A 240 -10.87 -9.22 2.63
C ASN A 240 -10.81 -9.25 1.10
N TYR A 241 -11.77 -8.56 0.49
CA TYR A 241 -11.72 -8.15 -0.91
C TYR A 241 -11.65 -6.63 -0.96
N SER A 242 -10.85 -6.07 -1.86
CA SER A 242 -10.77 -4.62 -2.01
C SER A 242 -10.61 -4.16 -3.45
N LEU A 243 -11.00 -2.90 -3.65
CA LEU A 243 -10.83 -2.14 -4.88
C LEU A 243 -10.08 -0.86 -4.53
N LYS A 244 -8.95 -0.57 -5.18
CA LYS A 244 -8.17 0.67 -5.00
C LYS A 244 -8.16 1.46 -6.32
N PHE A 245 -8.37 2.76 -6.22
CA PHE A 245 -8.22 3.73 -7.30
C PHE A 245 -7.28 4.85 -6.86
N PRO A 246 -5.97 4.73 -7.10
CA PRO A 246 -5.02 5.81 -6.95
C PRO A 246 -4.99 6.68 -8.20
N LEU A 247 -5.02 7.99 -8.01
CA LEU A 247 -4.72 9.02 -9.00
C LEU A 247 -3.47 9.77 -8.53
N ALA A 248 -2.41 9.70 -9.33
CA ALA A 248 -1.15 10.35 -9.02
C ALA A 248 -0.81 11.42 -10.06
N TYR A 249 -0.35 12.56 -9.56
CA TYR A 249 0.35 13.59 -10.32
C TYR A 249 1.85 13.41 -10.10
N ASN A 250 2.58 13.19 -11.19
CA ASN A 250 3.96 12.74 -11.17
C ASN A 250 4.85 13.78 -11.81
N THR A 251 6.01 14.01 -11.21
CA THR A 251 7.11 14.83 -11.76
C THR A 251 8.42 14.03 -11.67
N PRO A 252 9.56 14.56 -12.16
CA PRO A 252 10.84 13.87 -12.03
C PRO A 252 11.29 13.60 -10.59
N HIS A 253 10.96 14.47 -9.63
CA HIS A 253 11.47 14.38 -8.26
C HIS A 253 10.38 14.18 -7.21
N TYR A 254 9.12 14.48 -7.52
CA TYR A 254 8.04 14.29 -6.56
C TYR A 254 6.75 13.77 -7.18
N THR A 255 5.95 13.11 -6.34
CA THR A 255 4.63 12.59 -6.69
C THR A 255 3.62 13.03 -5.64
N LEU A 256 2.44 13.43 -6.09
CA LEU A 256 1.25 13.65 -5.26
C LEU A 256 0.22 12.60 -5.63
N GLU A 257 -0.16 11.73 -4.70
CA GLU A 257 -1.18 10.70 -4.91
C GLU A 257 -2.42 11.00 -4.05
N ALA A 258 -3.59 10.94 -4.68
CA ALA A 258 -4.87 10.77 -3.99
C ALA A 258 -5.41 9.39 -4.30
N SER A 259 -5.68 8.58 -3.28
CA SER A 259 -6.22 7.24 -3.49
C SER A 259 -7.49 6.98 -2.71
N TYR A 260 -8.41 6.29 -3.37
CA TYR A 260 -9.62 5.75 -2.78
C TYR A 260 -9.50 4.23 -2.69
N ARG A 261 -9.89 3.65 -1.56
CA ARG A 261 -9.99 2.20 -1.39
C ARG A 261 -11.35 1.84 -0.81
N TYR A 262 -12.00 0.86 -1.41
CA TYR A 262 -13.19 0.22 -0.86
C TYR A 262 -12.83 -1.19 -0.38
N SER A 263 -13.07 -1.47 0.90
CA SER A 263 -12.72 -2.74 1.53
C SER A 263 -13.97 -3.49 1.98
N ILE A 264 -14.01 -4.78 1.69
CA ILE A 264 -15.09 -5.70 2.03
C ILE A 264 -14.51 -6.81 2.89
N PRO A 265 -14.51 -6.62 4.23
CA PRO A 265 -14.03 -7.64 5.15
C PRO A 265 -15.00 -8.83 5.17
N VAL A 266 -14.45 -10.04 5.22
CA VAL A 266 -15.19 -11.32 5.29
C VAL A 266 -14.58 -12.20 6.38
N ASN A 267 -15.35 -13.17 6.90
CA ASN A 267 -14.92 -14.04 8.00
C ASN A 267 -14.32 -13.25 9.18
N VAL A 268 -15.00 -12.16 9.55
CA VAL A 268 -14.56 -11.28 10.63
C VAL A 268 -14.84 -11.98 11.96
N GLU A 269 -13.81 -12.14 12.76
CA GLU A 269 -13.86 -12.81 14.05
C GLU A 269 -13.53 -11.82 15.18
N GLY A 270 -13.98 -12.13 16.40
CA GLY A 270 -13.65 -11.35 17.60
C GLY A 270 -14.29 -9.96 17.69
N ILE A 271 -13.61 -9.04 18.36
CA ILE A 271 -14.11 -7.69 18.72
C ILE A 271 -14.09 -6.68 17.56
N LEU A 272 -13.58 -7.07 16.40
CA LEU A 272 -13.37 -6.15 15.27
C LEU A 272 -14.69 -6.01 14.51
N GLN A 273 -15.43 -4.92 14.73
CA GLN A 273 -16.72 -4.65 14.07
C GLN A 273 -16.54 -4.14 12.63
N ASN A 274 -15.72 -4.80 11.82
CA ASN A 274 -15.38 -4.27 10.50
C ASN A 274 -16.60 -4.33 9.59
N ARG A 275 -16.93 -3.19 9.00
CA ARG A 275 -17.98 -3.09 7.99
C ARG A 275 -17.34 -2.89 6.62
N LYS A 276 -18.18 -2.87 5.59
CA LYS A 276 -17.75 -2.36 4.28
C LYS A 276 -17.33 -0.90 4.47
N GLU A 277 -16.09 -0.60 4.13
CA GLU A 277 -15.47 0.67 4.50
C GLU A 277 -14.74 1.31 3.33
N SER A 278 -14.76 2.64 3.34
CA SER A 278 -14.16 3.51 2.35
C SER A 278 -13.01 4.26 3.00
N PHE A 279 -11.84 4.18 2.38
CA PHE A 279 -10.61 4.80 2.84
C PHE A 279 -10.14 5.81 1.81
N PHE A 280 -9.71 6.97 2.27
CA PHE A 280 -9.06 7.98 1.45
C PHE A 280 -7.67 8.24 1.98
N ASN A 281 -6.70 8.21 1.07
CA ASN A 281 -5.32 8.54 1.39
C ASN A 281 -4.81 9.64 0.47
N LEU A 282 -4.06 10.57 1.06
CA LEU A 282 -3.31 11.60 0.34
C LEU A 282 -1.85 11.41 0.67
N THR A 283 -1.02 11.30 -0.35
CA THR A 283 0.40 11.06 -0.14
C THR A 283 1.26 11.96 -1.01
N PHE A 284 2.29 12.53 -0.39
CA PHE A 284 3.38 13.21 -1.07
C PHE A 284 4.64 12.39 -0.95
N TYR A 285 5.39 12.29 -2.04
CA TYR A 285 6.69 11.63 -2.06
C TYR A 285 7.70 12.47 -2.81
N TYR A 286 8.93 12.49 -2.32
CA TYR A 286 10.08 13.11 -2.96
C TYR A 286 11.22 12.10 -3.10
N VAL A 287 11.90 12.10 -4.25
CA VAL A 287 12.99 11.18 -4.58
C VAL A 287 14.26 11.97 -4.92
N PHE A 288 15.37 11.53 -4.34
CA PHE A 288 16.73 12.01 -4.54
C PHE A 288 17.52 10.94 -5.33
N TYR A 289 18.34 11.37 -6.30
CA TYR A 289 19.13 10.50 -7.20
C TYR A 289 20.63 10.79 -7.12
#